data_AF-A0A2V1B1C2-F1
#
_entry.id   AF-A0A2V1B1C2-F1
#
_cell.length_a   1.000
_cell.length_b   1.000
_cell.length_c   1.000
_cell.angle_alpha   90.00
_cell.angle_beta   90.00
_cell.angle_gamma   90.00
#
_symmetry.space_group_name_H-M   'P 1'
#
loop_
_entity.id
_entity.type
_entity.pdbx_description
1 polymer ?
#
loop_
_entity_poly.entity_id
_entity_poly.type
_entity_poly.pdbx_seq_one_letter_code
_entity_poly.pdbx_strand_id
1 'polypeptide(L)'
;MSTSQQQANNISKLNIAQNHPDFKLEPIENQPLIFKKELFPKTLDPPNSNPEKPENYRTVTIKCLYPNCKKVFKKQRVYHSTSNYITHYKFIHKSFNITRVLNNLDEDDSSATKSSQGSTISTITDIFAKQRANKRPKTPEKEEFNIITFKKLLLKTTFIFIKTLILVLLFTL
;
A
#
# COMPACT_ATOMS: atom_id res chain seq x y z
N MET A 1 24.23 28.67 -23.15
CA MET A 1 23.13 28.67 -22.14
C MET A 1 23.20 27.33 -21.41
N SER A 2 23.31 27.32 -20.09
CA SER A 2 23.53 26.06 -19.35
C SER A 2 22.26 25.21 -19.28
N THR A 3 22.42 23.89 -19.21
CA THR A 3 21.32 22.92 -19.08
C THR A 3 20.38 23.24 -17.90
N SER A 4 20.94 23.72 -16.78
CA SER A 4 20.17 24.13 -15.60
C SER A 4 19.28 25.35 -15.82
N GLN A 5 19.74 26.33 -16.61
CA GLN A 5 18.94 27.53 -16.93
C GLN A 5 17.78 27.20 -17.87
N GLN A 6 18.00 26.34 -18.86
CA GLN A 6 16.93 25.87 -19.76
C GLN A 6 15.86 25.08 -19.00
N GLN A 7 16.28 24.22 -18.07
CA GLN A 7 15.35 23.42 -17.27
C GLN A 7 14.49 24.29 -16.33
N ALA A 8 15.06 25.30 -15.69
CA ALA A 8 14.31 26.24 -14.85
C ALA A 8 13.25 27.03 -15.64
N ASN A 9 13.61 27.48 -16.85
CA ASN A 9 12.69 28.20 -17.74
C ASN A 9 11.52 27.31 -18.19
N ASN A 10 11.79 26.04 -18.50
CA ASN A 10 10.75 25.08 -18.88
C ASN A 10 9.79 24.79 -17.71
N ILE A 11 10.31 24.65 -16.49
CA ILE A 11 9.49 24.45 -15.28
C ILE A 11 8.58 25.66 -15.03
N SER A 12 9.10 26.88 -15.16
CA SER A 12 8.31 28.11 -14.99
C SER A 12 7.14 28.19 -15.99
N LYS A 13 7.43 28.01 -17.29
CA LYS A 13 6.40 27.99 -18.35
C LYS A 13 5.31 26.95 -18.10
N LEU A 14 5.70 25.76 -17.65
CA LEU A 14 4.77 24.68 -17.33
C LEU A 14 3.83 25.09 -16.16
N ASN A 15 4.38 25.62 -15.07
CA ASN A 15 3.57 26.03 -13.92
C ASN A 15 2.63 27.20 -14.24
N ILE A 16 3.07 28.13 -15.10
CA ILE A 16 2.22 29.21 -15.60
C ILE A 16 1.06 28.64 -16.42
N ALA A 17 1.34 27.71 -17.35
CA ALA A 17 0.31 27.09 -18.18
C ALA A 17 -0.72 26.29 -17.36
N GLN A 18 -0.29 25.64 -16.28
CA GLN A 18 -1.19 24.92 -15.35
C GLN A 18 -2.19 25.84 -14.65
N ASN A 19 -1.90 27.14 -14.57
CA ASN A 19 -2.80 28.10 -13.95
C ASN A 19 -4.01 28.45 -14.83
N HIS A 20 -4.06 27.99 -16.09
CA HIS A 20 -5.19 28.24 -16.98
C HIS A 20 -6.50 27.64 -16.42
N PRO A 21 -7.66 28.32 -16.52
CA PRO A 21 -8.94 27.80 -16.02
C PRO A 21 -9.30 26.44 -16.62
N ASP A 22 -9.01 26.23 -17.90
CA ASP A 22 -9.29 24.97 -18.61
C ASP A 22 -8.26 23.86 -18.37
N PHE A 23 -7.20 24.13 -17.58
CA PHE A 23 -6.22 23.11 -17.25
C PHE A 23 -6.89 21.96 -16.47
N LYS A 24 -6.69 20.74 -16.96
CA LYS A 24 -7.19 19.51 -16.33
C LYS A 24 -6.01 18.65 -15.91
N LEU A 25 -6.18 17.97 -14.78
CA LEU A 25 -5.25 16.94 -14.38
C LEU A 25 -5.26 15.80 -15.38
N GLU A 26 -4.14 15.09 -15.48
CA GLU A 26 -4.04 13.89 -16.29
C GLU A 26 -5.13 12.86 -15.91
N PRO A 27 -5.66 12.11 -16.88
CA PRO A 27 -6.54 10.98 -16.60
C PRO A 27 -5.92 10.03 -15.58
N ILE A 28 -6.76 9.38 -14.76
CA ILE A 28 -6.32 8.55 -13.62
C ILE A 28 -5.34 7.45 -14.10
N GLU A 29 -5.55 6.92 -15.30
CA GLU A 29 -4.75 5.88 -15.96
C GLU A 29 -3.30 6.29 -16.24
N ASN A 30 -3.02 7.59 -16.28
CA ASN A 30 -1.68 8.13 -16.50
C ASN A 30 -1.01 8.61 -15.20
N GLN A 31 -1.76 8.69 -14.10
CA GLN A 31 -1.23 9.15 -12.83
C GLN A 31 -0.35 8.09 -12.14
N PRO A 32 0.45 8.48 -11.13
CA PRO A 32 1.15 7.54 -10.27
C PRO A 32 0.22 6.49 -9.63
N LEU A 33 0.76 5.30 -9.35
CA LEU A 33 -0.01 4.15 -8.82
C LEU A 33 -0.81 4.47 -7.56
N ILE A 34 -0.30 5.35 -6.70
CA ILE A 34 -0.97 5.76 -5.46
C ILE A 34 -2.31 6.48 -5.71
N PHE A 35 -2.44 7.17 -6.85
CA PHE A 35 -3.67 7.82 -7.29
C PHE A 35 -4.52 6.88 -8.15
N LYS A 36 -3.89 6.03 -8.98
CA LYS A 36 -4.57 4.98 -9.77
C LYS A 36 -5.37 4.01 -8.91
N LYS A 37 -4.78 3.58 -7.78
CA LYS A 37 -5.43 2.71 -6.80
C LYS A 37 -6.34 3.51 -5.85
N GLU A 38 -6.61 4.76 -6.18
CA GLU A 38 -7.50 5.69 -5.48
C GLU A 38 -7.16 5.87 -3.99
N LEU A 39 -5.94 5.58 -3.53
CA LEU A 39 -5.58 5.73 -2.11
C LEU A 39 -5.62 7.21 -1.67
N PHE A 40 -5.44 8.10 -2.64
CA PHE A 40 -5.60 9.54 -2.52
C PHE A 40 -6.34 10.08 -3.76
N PRO A 41 -7.30 11.01 -3.63
CA PRO A 41 -7.77 11.82 -4.71
C PRO A 41 -6.85 13.04 -4.84
N LYS A 42 -6.75 13.54 -6.06
CA LYS A 42 -6.00 14.75 -6.37
C LYS A 42 -6.98 15.77 -6.94
N THR A 43 -7.17 16.86 -6.22
CA THR A 43 -8.11 17.92 -6.59
C THR A 43 -7.33 19.17 -6.93
N LEU A 44 -7.62 19.75 -8.08
CA LEU A 44 -6.99 20.98 -8.53
C LEU A 44 -7.61 22.17 -7.78
N ASP A 45 -6.77 23.01 -7.17
CA ASP A 45 -7.23 24.22 -6.52
C ASP A 45 -7.66 25.25 -7.59
N PRO A 46 -8.39 26.33 -7.24
CA PRO A 46 -8.72 27.39 -8.19
C PRO A 46 -7.46 28.06 -8.81
N PRO A 47 -7.56 28.65 -10.01
CA PRO A 47 -6.52 29.51 -10.56
C PRO A 47 -6.15 30.66 -9.61
N ASN A 48 -4.87 30.98 -9.54
CA ASN A 48 -4.34 32.11 -8.77
C ASN A 48 -4.08 33.33 -9.66
N SER A 49 -4.10 34.53 -9.09
CA SER A 49 -3.69 35.75 -9.79
C SER A 49 -2.16 35.81 -9.95
N ASN A 50 -1.67 36.37 -11.06
CA ASN A 50 -0.23 36.59 -11.32
C ASN A 50 0.63 35.30 -11.26
N PRO A 51 0.39 34.32 -12.16
CA PRO A 51 1.09 33.04 -12.15
C PRO A 51 2.58 33.13 -12.52
N GLU A 52 3.06 34.29 -12.97
CA GLU A 52 4.49 34.52 -13.24
C GLU A 52 5.34 34.48 -11.98
N LYS A 53 4.73 34.71 -10.80
CA LYS A 53 5.39 34.62 -9.52
C LYS A 53 5.33 33.18 -8.99
N PRO A 54 6.46 32.56 -8.60
CA PRO A 54 6.49 31.18 -8.10
C PRO A 54 5.59 30.91 -6.89
N GLU A 55 5.33 31.93 -6.08
CA GLU A 55 4.45 31.86 -4.90
C GLU A 55 2.96 31.69 -5.28
N ASN A 56 2.60 32.10 -6.49
CA ASN A 56 1.24 32.08 -7.01
C ASN A 56 1.00 30.94 -7.99
N TYR A 57 1.92 29.99 -8.13
CA TYR A 57 1.66 28.81 -8.96
C TYR A 57 0.41 28.08 -8.45
N ARG A 58 -0.38 27.56 -9.39
CA ARG A 58 -1.56 26.77 -9.06
C ARG A 58 -1.16 25.50 -8.34
N THR A 59 -1.94 25.13 -7.33
CA THR A 59 -1.67 23.98 -6.49
C THR A 59 -2.77 22.92 -6.59
N VAL A 60 -2.51 21.79 -5.96
CA VAL A 60 -3.47 20.71 -5.74
C VAL A 60 -3.61 20.44 -4.26
N THR A 61 -4.80 19.98 -3.90
CA THR A 61 -5.12 19.41 -2.60
C THR A 61 -5.25 17.89 -2.73
N ILE A 62 -4.55 17.16 -1.86
CA ILE A 62 -4.50 15.69 -1.85
C ILE A 62 -5.01 15.20 -0.49
N LYS A 63 -5.99 14.29 -0.48
CA LYS A 63 -6.64 13.79 0.75
C LYS A 63 -6.37 12.30 0.95
N CYS A 64 -6.12 11.85 2.17
CA CYS A 64 -6.06 10.40 2.41
C CYS A 64 -7.48 9.81 2.46
N LEU A 65 -7.71 8.69 1.75
CA LEU A 65 -8.99 7.98 1.75
C LEU A 65 -9.00 6.73 2.66
N TYR A 66 -7.93 6.51 3.43
CA TYR A 66 -7.93 5.47 4.44
C TYR A 66 -9.04 5.71 5.47
N PRO A 67 -9.83 4.69 5.86
CA PRO A 67 -10.92 4.85 6.83
C PRO A 67 -10.47 5.56 8.10
N ASN A 68 -11.23 6.58 8.51
CA ASN A 68 -10.95 7.42 9.68
C ASN A 68 -9.68 8.29 9.60
N CYS A 69 -8.99 8.34 8.45
CA CYS A 69 -7.88 9.27 8.25
C CYS A 69 -8.39 10.66 7.87
N LYS A 70 -7.98 11.68 8.63
CA LYS A 70 -8.34 13.09 8.36
C LYS A 70 -7.20 13.87 7.67
N LYS A 71 -6.14 13.20 7.22
CA LYS A 71 -4.97 13.88 6.66
C LYS A 71 -5.30 14.49 5.30
N VAL A 72 -4.99 15.78 5.16
CA VAL A 72 -5.10 16.55 3.91
C VAL A 72 -3.78 17.28 3.67
N PHE A 73 -3.23 17.13 2.47
CA PHE A 73 -2.04 17.83 1.99
C PHE A 73 -2.49 18.96 1.08
N LYS A 74 -2.51 20.18 1.61
CA LYS A 74 -2.90 21.39 0.87
C LYS A 74 -1.69 22.01 0.16
N LYS A 75 -1.95 22.86 -0.84
CA LYS A 75 -0.93 23.68 -1.51
C LYS A 75 0.23 22.86 -2.09
N GLN A 76 -0.04 21.66 -2.60
CA GLN A 76 0.98 20.83 -3.24
C GLN A 76 1.17 21.26 -4.69
N ARG A 77 2.39 21.15 -5.24
CA ARG A 77 2.59 21.38 -6.69
C ARG A 77 1.83 20.34 -7.50
N VAL A 78 1.32 20.73 -8.67
CA VAL A 78 0.59 19.83 -9.58
C VAL A 78 1.39 18.57 -9.87
N TYR A 79 2.67 18.71 -10.23
CA TYR A 79 3.59 17.57 -10.42
C TYR A 79 4.60 17.45 -9.28
N HIS A 80 4.11 17.22 -8.07
CA HIS A 80 4.98 16.93 -6.92
C HIS A 80 5.30 15.43 -6.80
N SER A 81 6.44 15.12 -6.18
CA SER A 81 6.78 13.73 -5.82
C SER A 81 5.72 13.13 -4.89
N THR A 82 5.49 11.82 -5.02
CA THR A 82 4.54 11.07 -4.21
C THR A 82 5.13 10.52 -2.92
N SER A 83 6.45 10.63 -2.71
CA SER A 83 7.16 10.02 -1.57
C SER A 83 6.58 10.40 -0.21
N ASN A 84 6.15 11.65 -0.05
CA ASN A 84 5.54 12.13 1.20
C ASN A 84 4.21 11.43 1.50
N TYR A 85 3.40 11.16 0.46
CA TYR A 85 2.10 10.51 0.61
C TYR A 85 2.27 9.02 0.92
N ILE A 86 3.25 8.37 0.26
CA ILE A 86 3.62 6.97 0.54
C ILE A 86 4.10 6.82 1.99
N THR A 87 4.98 7.73 2.42
CA THR A 87 5.51 7.80 3.78
C THR A 87 4.38 7.92 4.81
N HIS A 88 3.44 8.84 4.59
CA HIS A 88 2.27 8.98 5.45
C HIS A 88 1.51 7.65 5.59
N TYR A 89 1.23 6.98 4.48
CA TYR A 89 0.51 5.70 4.50
C TYR A 89 1.29 4.61 5.26
N LYS A 90 2.60 4.50 5.01
CA LYS A 90 3.47 3.50 5.64
C LYS A 90 3.50 3.64 7.16
N PHE A 91 3.56 4.88 7.67
CA PHE A 91 3.74 5.13 9.10
C PHE A 91 2.43 5.24 9.88
N ILE A 92 1.39 5.81 9.28
CA ILE A 92 0.09 6.05 9.94
C ILE A 92 -0.85 4.86 9.75
N HIS A 93 -0.85 4.21 8.58
CA HIS A 93 -1.75 3.11 8.25
C HIS A 93 -1.03 1.77 8.27
N LYS A 94 -0.36 1.46 9.38
CA LYS A 94 0.49 0.26 9.56
C LYS A 94 -0.21 -1.06 9.23
N SER A 95 -1.53 -1.12 9.39
CA SER A 95 -2.32 -2.32 9.10
C SER A 95 -2.48 -2.59 7.59
N PHE A 96 -2.23 -1.59 6.74
CA PHE A 96 -2.29 -1.68 5.29
C PHE A 96 -0.88 -1.68 4.70
N ASN A 97 -0.58 -2.72 3.92
CA ASN A 97 0.73 -2.85 3.29
C ASN A 97 0.73 -2.10 1.95
N ILE A 98 1.08 -0.81 1.98
CA ILE A 98 1.13 0.02 0.77
C ILE A 98 2.17 -0.48 -0.25
N THR A 99 3.27 -1.06 0.21
CA THR A 99 4.31 -1.61 -0.69
C THR A 99 3.75 -2.71 -1.58
N ARG A 100 2.90 -3.59 -1.04
CA ARG A 100 2.25 -4.65 -1.81
C ARG A 100 1.39 -4.08 -2.95
N VAL A 101 0.62 -3.03 -2.64
CA VAL A 101 -0.27 -2.36 -3.62
C VAL A 101 0.52 -1.62 -4.69
N LEU A 102 1.59 -0.93 -4.31
CA LEU A 102 2.43 -0.18 -5.25
C LEU A 102 3.29 -1.07 -6.15
N ASN A 103 3.53 -2.32 -5.74
CA ASN A 103 4.25 -3.31 -6.55
C ASN A 103 3.30 -4.18 -7.39
N ASN A 104 2.00 -3.90 -7.42
CA ASN A 104 0.96 -4.70 -8.09
C ASN A 104 0.94 -6.20 -7.68
N LEU A 105 1.42 -6.54 -6.49
CA LEU A 105 1.48 -7.93 -5.98
C LEU A 105 0.10 -8.50 -5.58
N ASP A 106 -0.98 -7.90 -6.07
CA ASP A 106 -2.36 -8.35 -5.93
C ASP A 106 -2.95 -8.85 -7.27
N GLU A 107 -2.22 -8.73 -8.38
CA GLU A 107 -2.64 -9.18 -9.73
C GLU A 107 -2.19 -10.61 -10.07
N ASP A 108 -1.24 -11.20 -9.32
CA ASP A 108 -0.65 -12.50 -9.62
C ASP A 108 -0.92 -13.53 -8.51
N ASP A 109 -2.08 -14.21 -8.55
CA ASP A 109 -2.22 -15.56 -7.95
C ASP A 109 -3.50 -16.30 -8.39
N SER A 110 -3.90 -16.16 -9.67
CA SER A 110 -5.03 -16.91 -10.22
C SER A 110 -4.84 -17.27 -11.69
N SER A 111 -3.69 -17.85 -12.03
CA SER A 111 -3.56 -18.64 -13.26
C SER A 111 -4.06 -20.07 -13.04
N ALA A 112 -5.37 -20.21 -12.80
CA ALA A 112 -6.09 -21.42 -13.16
C ALA A 112 -7.57 -21.09 -13.34
N THR A 113 -8.03 -21.28 -14.57
CA THR A 113 -9.42 -21.31 -15.06
C THR A 113 -10.07 -19.99 -15.47
N LYS A 114 -10.27 -19.92 -16.79
CA LYS A 114 -10.99 -18.93 -17.58
C LYS A 114 -12.40 -18.65 -17.05
N SER A 115 -12.76 -17.38 -16.88
CA SER A 115 -13.99 -16.83 -17.49
C SER A 115 -13.87 -15.30 -17.61
N SER A 116 -14.23 -14.80 -18.78
CA SER A 116 -14.23 -13.40 -19.15
C SER A 116 -15.31 -12.63 -18.39
N GLN A 117 -14.96 -11.54 -17.70
CA GLN A 117 -15.83 -10.38 -17.55
C GLN A 117 -15.10 -9.20 -16.89
N GLY A 118 -15.00 -8.10 -17.63
CA GLY A 118 -14.97 -6.73 -17.12
C GLY A 118 -13.82 -6.33 -16.20
N SER A 119 -12.91 -5.51 -16.73
CA SER A 119 -12.08 -4.59 -15.93
C SER A 119 -13.00 -3.73 -15.06
N THR A 120 -13.27 -4.21 -13.85
CA THR A 120 -14.03 -3.49 -12.84
C THR A 120 -13.00 -2.78 -11.98
N ILE A 121 -13.03 -1.45 -12.08
CA ILE A 121 -12.32 -0.51 -11.24
C ILE A 121 -12.52 -0.96 -9.79
N SER A 122 -11.51 -1.59 -9.19
CA SER A 122 -11.60 -2.04 -7.81
C SER A 122 -11.65 -0.81 -6.91
N THR A 123 -12.80 -0.58 -6.28
CA THR A 123 -12.98 0.56 -5.38
C THR A 123 -12.03 0.39 -4.19
N ILE A 124 -11.56 1.48 -3.58
CA ILE A 124 -10.66 1.45 -2.40
C ILE A 124 -11.12 0.45 -1.33
N THR A 125 -12.44 0.36 -1.12
CA THR A 125 -13.07 -0.61 -0.21
C THR A 125 -12.76 -2.05 -0.55
N ASP A 126 -12.68 -2.38 -1.84
CA ASP A 126 -12.35 -3.71 -2.34
C ASP A 126 -10.88 -4.05 -2.09
N ILE A 127 -9.99 -3.06 -2.22
CA ILE A 127 -8.57 -3.22 -1.88
C ILE A 127 -8.43 -3.52 -0.38
N PHE A 128 -9.15 -2.80 0.47
CA PHE A 128 -9.16 -3.08 1.91
C PHE A 128 -9.76 -4.44 2.25
N ALA A 129 -10.83 -4.85 1.56
CA ALA A 129 -11.45 -6.16 1.74
C ALA A 129 -10.51 -7.29 1.33
N LYS A 130 -9.87 -7.19 0.15
CA LYS A 130 -8.86 -8.15 -0.35
C LYS A 130 -7.68 -8.29 0.63
N GLN A 131 -7.15 -7.18 1.15
CA GLN A 131 -6.06 -7.25 2.13
C GLN A 131 -6.47 -7.90 3.46
N ARG A 132 -7.73 -7.80 3.88
CA ARG A 132 -8.22 -8.53 5.06
C ARG A 132 -8.33 -10.03 4.80
N ALA A 133 -8.70 -10.43 3.59
CA ALA A 133 -8.76 -11.84 3.20
C ALA A 133 -7.37 -12.50 3.17
N ASN A 134 -6.36 -11.78 2.68
CA ASN A 134 -4.99 -12.28 2.53
C ASN A 134 -4.20 -12.45 3.85
N LYS A 135 -4.80 -12.17 5.02
CA LYS A 135 -4.15 -12.33 6.34
C LYS A 135 -4.55 -13.59 7.11
N ARG A 136 -5.44 -14.43 6.57
CA ARG A 136 -5.67 -15.75 7.18
C ARG A 136 -4.68 -16.73 6.56
N PRO A 137 -3.68 -17.24 7.30
CA PRO A 137 -3.08 -18.51 6.90
C PRO A 137 -4.24 -19.49 6.70
N LYS A 138 -4.23 -20.19 5.57
CA LYS A 138 -5.19 -21.27 5.29
C LYS A 138 -5.15 -22.14 6.54
N THR A 139 -6.28 -22.23 7.26
CA THR A 139 -6.37 -23.07 8.45
C THR A 139 -5.80 -24.42 8.01
N PRO A 140 -4.75 -24.94 8.68
CA PRO A 140 -4.26 -26.26 8.32
C PRO A 140 -5.49 -27.16 8.32
N GLU A 141 -5.68 -27.92 7.23
CA GLU A 141 -6.73 -28.92 7.19
C GLU A 141 -6.65 -29.68 8.51
N LYS A 142 -7.77 -29.78 9.22
CA LYS A 142 -7.80 -30.47 10.50
C LYS A 142 -7.29 -31.88 10.22
N GLU A 143 -6.05 -32.17 10.59
CA GLU A 143 -5.56 -33.54 10.57
C GLU A 143 -6.52 -34.33 11.45
N GLU A 144 -7.16 -35.34 10.86
CA GLU A 144 -8.00 -36.25 11.62
C GLU A 144 -7.17 -36.87 12.73
N PHE A 145 -7.74 -36.95 13.92
CA PHE A 145 -7.04 -37.45 15.09
C PHE A 145 -6.54 -38.87 14.85
N ASN A 146 -5.22 -39.03 14.75
CA ASN A 146 -4.59 -40.33 14.53
C ASN A 146 -4.11 -40.93 15.85
N ILE A 147 -4.80 -41.98 16.31
CA ILE A 147 -4.49 -42.71 17.56
C ILE A 147 -3.05 -43.25 17.57
N ILE A 148 -2.51 -43.65 16.42
CA ILE A 148 -1.14 -44.18 16.31
C ILE A 148 -0.12 -43.08 16.54
N THR A 149 -0.33 -41.90 15.95
CA THR A 149 0.52 -40.73 16.15
C THR A 149 0.48 -40.26 17.60
N PHE A 150 -0.70 -40.25 18.22
CA PHE A 150 -0.88 -39.90 19.62
C PHE A 150 -0.17 -40.89 20.57
N LYS A 151 -0.30 -42.21 20.34
CA LYS A 151 0.41 -43.23 21.13
C LYS A 151 1.94 -43.08 21.04
N LYS A 152 2.48 -42.80 19.85
CA LYS A 152 3.91 -42.54 19.66
C LYS A 152 4.37 -41.30 20.43
N LEU A 153 3.54 -40.25 20.46
CA LEU A 153 3.83 -39.02 21.20
C LEU A 153 3.88 -39.26 22.71
N LEU A 154 2.92 -40.04 23.24
CA LEU A 154 2.90 -40.44 24.65
C LEU A 154 4.13 -41.26 25.04
N LEU A 155 4.51 -42.25 24.23
CA LEU A 155 5.71 -43.05 24.49
C LEU A 155 7.00 -42.21 24.44
N LYS A 156 7.07 -41.24 23.53
CA LYS A 156 8.23 -40.34 23.41
C LYS A 156 8.35 -39.42 24.63
N THR A 157 7.24 -38.89 25.12
CA THR A 157 7.23 -38.01 26.30
C THR A 157 7.55 -38.79 27.58
N THR A 158 6.97 -39.98 27.78
CA THR A 158 7.31 -40.82 28.95
C THR A 158 8.79 -41.23 28.97
N PHE A 159 9.38 -41.55 27.81
CA PHE A 159 10.80 -41.88 27.73
C PHE A 159 11.71 -40.70 28.12
N ILE A 160 11.34 -39.47 27.74
CA ILE A 160 12.07 -38.26 28.14
C ILE A 160 11.99 -38.07 29.66
N PHE A 161 10.80 -38.22 30.26
CA PHE A 161 10.62 -38.09 31.71
C PHE A 161 11.44 -39.12 32.50
N ILE A 162 11.43 -40.39 32.07
CA ILE A 162 12.21 -41.46 32.72
C ILE A 162 13.71 -41.18 32.62
N LYS A 163 14.20 -40.77 31.45
CA LYS A 163 15.61 -40.44 31.25
C LYS A 163 16.05 -39.26 32.12
N THR A 164 15.19 -38.25 32.26
CA THR A 164 15.46 -37.08 33.10
C THR A 164 15.48 -37.45 34.59
N LEU A 165 14.55 -38.31 35.03
CA LEU A 165 14.48 -38.79 36.41
C LEU A 165 15.70 -39.65 36.80
N ILE A 166 16.15 -40.54 35.91
CA ILE A 166 17.36 -41.35 36.11
C ILE A 166 18.60 -40.47 36.18
N LEU A 167 18.69 -39.44 35.33
CA LEU A 167 19.80 -38.49 35.36
C LEU A 167 19.84 -37.73 36.69
N VAL A 168 18.69 -37.27 37.20
CA VAL A 168 18.62 -36.59 38.50
C VAL A 168 19.05 -37.52 39.63
N LEU A 169 18.56 -38.77 39.65
CA LEU A 169 18.91 -39.75 40.69
C LEU A 169 20.40 -40.12 40.71
N LEU A 170 21.06 -40.20 39.55
CA LEU A 170 22.49 -40.51 39.42
C LEU A 170 23.41 -39.36 39.87
N PHE A 171 22.91 -38.13 39.96
CA PHE A 171 23.70 -36.96 40.35
C PHE A 171 23.40 -36.47 41.77
N THR A 172 22.43 -37.07 42.46
CA THR A 172 22.05 -36.74 43.86
C THR A 172 22.48 -37.78 44.89
N LEU A 173 23.15 -38.87 44.47
CA LEU A 173 23.78 -39.91 45.29
C LEU A 173 25.30 -39.82 45.14
#